data_AF-A0A495WDM4-F1
#
_entry.id   AF-A0A495WDM4-F1
#
_cell.length_a   1.000
_cell.length_b   1.000
_cell.length_c   1.000
_cell.angle_alpha   90.00
_cell.angle_beta   90.00
_cell.angle_gamma   90.00
#
_symmetry.space_group_name_H-M   'P 1'
#
loop_
_entity.id
_entity.type
_entity.pdbx_description
1 polymer ?
#
loop_
_entity_poly.entity_id
_entity_poly.type
_entity_poly.pdbx_seq_one_letter_code
_entity_poly.pdbx_strand_id
1 'polypeptide(L)'
;MSLPVSSTVNGQAPQAGADLLRIVRINEEIKAVVRVSLRINIMALNAIFLAKRAGTAALGFGVLSNELRVFSQDLRSSMGALGELIHRCVTEVSVVLQDIRHLCLLEAAAGTSPVPALAAVVRRREALGAEHRERLAGLRRQLQRALEDAFQLVELGGVLAKSAKIEAAYGQGFALPLAQVSGEFDGVVEEIRSSLQALQRSDFFR
;
A
#
# COMPACT_ATOMS: atom_id res chain seq x y z
N MET A 1 -7.12 44.98 -13.27
CA MET A 1 -7.06 44.26 -11.97
C MET A 1 -6.37 42.94 -12.25
N SER A 2 -5.07 42.89 -11.95
CA SER A 2 -4.14 41.84 -12.39
C SER A 2 -4.32 40.59 -11.52
N LEU A 3 -4.60 39.45 -12.15
CA LEU A 3 -4.86 38.18 -11.47
C LEU A 3 -3.56 37.61 -10.86
N PRO A 4 -3.54 37.21 -9.58
CA PRO A 4 -2.36 36.67 -8.90
C PRO A 4 -2.21 35.14 -9.03
N VAL A 5 -2.69 34.52 -10.13
CA VAL A 5 -2.78 33.05 -10.25
C VAL A 5 -1.42 32.37 -10.51
N SER A 6 -0.49 33.04 -11.20
CA SER A 6 0.78 32.42 -11.62
C SER A 6 1.71 31.99 -10.47
N SER A 7 1.52 32.47 -9.24
CA SER A 7 2.27 31.98 -8.07
C SER A 7 1.74 30.65 -7.54
N THR A 8 0.46 30.33 -7.75
CA THR A 8 -0.18 29.12 -7.22
C THR A 8 0.12 27.87 -8.05
N VAL A 9 0.13 27.97 -9.38
CA VAL A 9 0.43 26.84 -10.28
C VAL A 9 1.90 26.44 -10.21
N ASN A 10 2.80 27.41 -10.05
CA ASN A 10 4.24 27.18 -10.01
C ASN A 10 4.69 26.40 -8.76
N GLY A 11 3.96 26.53 -7.64
CA GLY A 11 4.18 25.73 -6.42
C GLY A 11 3.60 24.31 -6.48
N GLN A 12 2.69 24.03 -7.42
CA GLN A 12 2.00 22.74 -7.53
C GLN A 12 2.80 21.69 -8.32
N ALA A 13 3.59 22.09 -9.32
CA ALA A 13 4.39 21.16 -10.12
C ALA A 13 5.43 20.36 -9.30
N PRO A 14 6.22 20.99 -8.40
CA PRO A 14 7.16 20.27 -7.55
C PRO A 14 6.46 19.30 -6.59
N GLN A 15 5.30 19.69 -6.06
CA GLN A 15 4.54 18.88 -5.12
C GLN A 15 3.91 17.65 -5.79
N ALA A 16 3.31 17.81 -6.98
CA ALA A 16 2.77 16.69 -7.74
C ALA A 16 3.88 15.71 -8.18
N GLY A 17 5.08 16.22 -8.50
CA GLY A 17 6.25 15.38 -8.80
C GLY A 17 6.72 14.59 -7.58
N ALA A 18 6.76 15.23 -6.41
CA ALA A 18 7.08 14.55 -5.15
C ALA A 18 6.03 13.48 -4.80
N ASP A 19 4.75 13.75 -5.03
CA ASP A 19 3.66 12.79 -4.82
C ASP A 19 3.82 11.56 -5.72
N LEU A 20 4.22 11.72 -6.99
CA LEU A 20 4.50 10.59 -7.87
C LEU A 20 5.61 9.70 -7.31
N LEU A 21 6.74 10.28 -6.89
CA LEU A 21 7.85 9.53 -6.30
C LEU A 21 7.43 8.78 -5.03
N ARG A 22 6.61 9.42 -4.19
CA ARG A 22 6.05 8.79 -2.99
C ARG A 22 5.14 7.62 -3.34
N ILE A 23 4.25 7.76 -4.32
CA ILE A 23 3.37 6.67 -4.76
C ILE A 23 4.17 5.48 -5.28
N VAL A 24 5.23 5.72 -6.06
CA VAL A 24 6.11 4.66 -6.57
C VAL A 24 6.79 3.93 -5.41
N ARG A 25 7.29 4.66 -4.40
CA ARG A 25 7.86 4.04 -3.20
C ARG A 25 6.84 3.17 -2.47
N ILE A 26 5.60 3.64 -2.32
CA ILE A 26 4.52 2.86 -1.71
C ILE A 26 4.28 1.55 -2.50
N ASN A 27 4.32 1.62 -3.83
CA ASN A 27 4.17 0.45 -4.70
C ASN A 27 5.25 -0.61 -4.42
N GLU A 28 6.52 -0.21 -4.30
CA GLU A 28 7.62 -1.13 -4.05
C GLU A 28 7.53 -1.82 -2.68
N GLU A 29 7.09 -1.11 -1.64
CA GLU A 29 6.83 -1.71 -0.32
C GLU A 29 5.68 -2.72 -0.37
N ILE A 30 4.59 -2.43 -1.09
CA ILE A 30 3.49 -3.39 -1.25
C ILE A 30 3.95 -4.64 -1.99
N LYS A 31 4.77 -4.49 -3.05
CA LYS A 31 5.39 -5.64 -3.72
C LYS A 31 6.26 -6.46 -2.76
N ALA A 32 6.97 -5.81 -1.83
CA ALA A 32 7.71 -6.51 -0.79
C ALA A 32 6.79 -7.34 0.10
N VAL A 33 5.70 -6.75 0.60
CA VAL A 33 4.69 -7.46 1.41
C VAL A 33 4.08 -8.64 0.63
N VAL A 34 3.79 -8.48 -0.67
CA VAL A 34 3.30 -9.59 -1.51
C VAL A 34 4.30 -10.75 -1.58
N ARG A 35 5.59 -10.46 -1.74
CA ARG A 35 6.63 -11.51 -1.72
C ARG A 35 6.66 -12.22 -0.36
N VAL A 36 6.56 -11.45 0.71
CA VAL A 36 6.55 -11.99 2.07
C VAL A 36 5.30 -12.87 2.33
N SER A 37 4.12 -12.46 1.87
CA SER A 37 2.89 -13.27 1.96
C SER A 37 3.03 -14.65 1.29
N LEU A 38 3.75 -14.72 0.15
CA LEU A 38 4.03 -15.99 -0.51
C LEU A 38 4.89 -16.92 0.34
N ARG A 39 5.91 -16.34 1.00
CA ARG A 39 6.79 -17.07 1.90
C ARG A 39 6.00 -17.67 3.06
N ILE A 40 5.10 -16.90 3.68
CA ILE A 40 4.21 -17.40 4.75
C ILE A 40 3.36 -18.56 4.23
N ASN A 41 2.76 -18.45 3.05
CA ASN A 41 1.94 -19.52 2.48
C ASN A 41 2.72 -20.84 2.32
N ILE A 42 3.95 -20.77 1.81
CA ILE A 42 4.81 -21.95 1.62
C ILE A 42 5.22 -22.54 2.98
N MET A 43 5.62 -21.70 3.92
CA MET A 43 5.96 -22.12 5.28
C MET A 43 4.77 -22.78 5.97
N ALA A 44 3.56 -22.23 5.82
CA ALA A 44 2.33 -22.76 6.39
C ALA A 44 2.01 -24.15 5.82
N LEU A 45 2.18 -24.35 4.52
CA LEU A 45 2.02 -25.67 3.89
C LEU A 45 3.02 -26.71 4.43
N ASN A 46 4.29 -26.32 4.55
CA ASN A 46 5.32 -27.20 5.13
C ASN A 46 5.03 -27.53 6.60
N ALA A 47 4.55 -26.55 7.36
CA ALA A 47 4.14 -26.68 8.75
C ALA A 47 2.94 -27.63 8.92
N ILE A 48 1.93 -27.55 8.04
CA ILE A 48 0.80 -28.49 8.01
C ILE A 48 1.29 -29.92 7.78
N PHE A 49 2.23 -30.13 6.86
CA PHE A 49 2.80 -31.45 6.61
C PHE A 49 3.56 -31.99 7.84
N LEU A 50 4.36 -31.15 8.48
CA LEU A 50 5.08 -31.50 9.70
C LEU A 50 4.12 -31.86 10.84
N ALA A 51 3.05 -31.08 11.02
CA ALA A 51 2.03 -31.33 12.03
C ALA A 51 1.32 -32.67 11.78
N LYS A 52 0.96 -32.99 10.53
CA LYS A 52 0.39 -34.30 10.17
C LYS A 52 1.33 -35.46 10.51
N ARG A 53 2.65 -35.29 10.28
CA ARG A 53 3.65 -36.31 10.63
C ARG A 53 3.80 -36.50 12.15
N ALA A 54 3.68 -35.42 12.91
CA ALA A 54 3.74 -35.43 14.37
C ALA A 54 2.45 -36.01 15.02
N GLY A 55 1.39 -36.20 14.25
CA GLY A 55 0.15 -36.82 14.72
C GLY A 55 -0.51 -36.01 15.83
N THR A 56 -0.93 -36.69 16.90
CA THR A 56 -1.66 -36.07 18.00
C THR A 56 -0.85 -35.04 18.78
N ALA A 57 0.49 -35.10 18.72
CA ALA A 57 1.38 -34.18 19.42
C ALA A 57 1.37 -32.76 18.83
N ALA A 58 0.88 -32.55 17.60
CA ALA A 58 0.92 -31.24 16.92
C ALA A 58 -0.43 -30.86 16.29
N LEU A 59 -1.55 -31.38 16.82
CA LEU A 59 -2.88 -31.12 16.28
C LEU A 59 -3.22 -29.62 16.28
N GLY A 60 -3.03 -28.91 17.40
CA GLY A 60 -3.30 -27.49 17.45
C GLY A 60 -2.38 -26.70 16.53
N PHE A 61 -1.12 -27.12 16.39
CA PHE A 61 -0.17 -26.47 15.48
C PHE A 61 -0.59 -26.62 14.02
N GLY A 62 -1.17 -27.78 13.67
CA GLY A 62 -1.75 -28.02 12.35
C GLY A 62 -2.92 -27.08 12.04
N VAL A 63 -3.81 -26.83 13.02
CA VAL A 63 -4.91 -25.86 12.89
C VAL A 63 -4.36 -24.45 12.70
N LEU A 64 -3.44 -24.02 13.56
CA LEU A 64 -2.76 -22.72 13.47
C LEU A 64 -2.05 -22.53 12.13
N SER A 65 -1.42 -23.58 11.60
CA SER A 65 -0.77 -23.53 10.29
C SER A 65 -1.78 -23.35 9.15
N ASN A 66 -3.00 -23.90 9.27
CA ASN A 66 -4.06 -23.61 8.30
C ASN A 66 -4.57 -22.17 8.42
N GLU A 67 -4.73 -21.64 9.62
CA GLU A 67 -5.08 -20.22 9.82
C GLU A 67 -4.02 -19.28 9.24
N LEU A 68 -2.73 -19.59 9.42
CA LEU A 68 -1.64 -18.83 8.80
C LEU A 68 -1.68 -18.89 7.26
N ARG A 69 -2.12 -20.02 6.69
CA ARG A 69 -2.32 -20.14 5.25
C ARG A 69 -3.44 -19.22 4.77
N VAL A 70 -4.58 -19.21 5.46
CA VAL A 70 -5.71 -18.31 5.15
C VAL A 70 -5.27 -16.85 5.29
N PHE A 71 -4.64 -16.48 6.40
CA PHE A 71 -4.07 -15.16 6.62
C PHE A 71 -3.16 -14.71 5.47
N SER A 72 -2.27 -15.60 4.98
CA SER A 72 -1.37 -15.26 3.87
C SER A 72 -2.11 -14.97 2.56
N GLN A 73 -3.24 -15.63 2.33
CA GLN A 73 -4.09 -15.45 1.16
C GLN A 73 -4.90 -14.16 1.25
N ASP A 74 -5.41 -13.85 2.43
CA ASP A 74 -6.11 -12.58 2.72
C ASP A 74 -5.16 -11.39 2.59
N LEU A 75 -3.94 -11.53 3.13
CA LEU A 75 -2.91 -10.49 3.03
C LEU A 75 -2.55 -10.22 1.57
N ARG A 76 -2.40 -11.28 0.77
CA ARG A 76 -2.15 -11.15 -0.68
C ARG A 76 -3.29 -10.42 -1.38
N SER A 77 -4.55 -10.73 -1.07
CA SER A 77 -5.70 -10.06 -1.68
C SER A 77 -5.74 -8.58 -1.30
N SER A 78 -5.52 -8.27 -0.01
CA SER A 78 -5.45 -6.89 0.49
C SER A 78 -4.34 -6.09 -0.21
N MET A 79 -3.14 -6.67 -0.34
CA MET A 79 -2.04 -6.04 -1.09
C MET A 79 -2.34 -5.87 -2.59
N GLY A 80 -3.08 -6.79 -3.20
CA GLY A 80 -3.56 -6.67 -4.58
C GLY A 80 -4.48 -5.47 -4.76
N ALA A 81 -5.48 -5.32 -3.88
CA ALA A 81 -6.40 -4.19 -3.90
C ALA A 81 -5.68 -2.84 -3.68
N LEU A 82 -4.71 -2.80 -2.77
CA LEU A 82 -3.84 -1.63 -2.59
C LEU A 82 -3.03 -1.32 -3.86
N GLY A 83 -2.51 -2.34 -4.54
CA GLY A 83 -1.77 -2.19 -5.80
C GLY A 83 -2.63 -1.59 -6.92
N GLU A 84 -3.90 -1.98 -7.03
CA GLU A 84 -4.85 -1.41 -7.99
C GLU A 84 -5.13 0.08 -7.69
N LEU A 85 -5.36 0.43 -6.42
CA LEU A 85 -5.55 1.82 -6.00
C LEU A 85 -4.32 2.68 -6.30
N ILE A 86 -3.13 2.14 -6.09
CA ILE A 86 -1.87 2.82 -6.41
C ILE A 86 -1.71 3.05 -7.90
N HIS A 87 -2.03 2.06 -8.72
CA HIS A 87 -1.97 2.23 -10.17
C HIS A 87 -2.87 3.40 -10.61
N ARG A 88 -4.09 3.47 -10.07
CA ARG A 88 -5.01 4.59 -10.29
C ARG A 88 -4.43 5.92 -9.80
N CYS A 89 -3.80 5.96 -8.62
CA CYS A 89 -3.10 7.15 -8.13
C CYS A 89 -1.98 7.61 -9.07
N VAL A 90 -1.15 6.69 -9.56
CA VAL A 90 -0.07 7.01 -10.52
C VAL A 90 -0.63 7.63 -11.80
N THR A 91 -1.69 7.01 -12.35
CA THR A 91 -2.35 7.53 -13.55
C THR A 91 -2.91 8.93 -13.31
N GLU A 92 -3.61 9.14 -12.20
CA GLU A 92 -4.23 10.44 -11.91
C GLU A 92 -3.19 11.54 -11.63
N VAL A 93 -2.14 11.26 -10.86
CA VAL A 93 -1.03 12.21 -10.65
C VAL A 93 -0.33 12.55 -11.96
N SER A 94 -0.17 11.58 -12.86
CA SER A 94 0.43 11.84 -14.18
C SER A 94 -0.42 12.80 -15.01
N VAL A 95 -1.75 12.68 -14.96
CA VAL A 95 -2.67 13.63 -15.60
C VAL A 95 -2.57 15.01 -14.95
N VAL A 96 -2.56 15.09 -13.61
CA VAL A 96 -2.39 16.35 -12.88
C VAL A 96 -1.09 17.06 -13.27
N LEU A 97 0.01 16.33 -13.39
CA LEU A 97 1.30 16.89 -13.84
C LEU A 97 1.23 17.43 -15.27
N GLN A 98 0.56 16.71 -16.17
CA GLN A 98 0.35 17.17 -17.54
C GLN A 98 -0.51 18.43 -17.58
N ASP A 99 -1.58 18.49 -16.78
CA ASP A 99 -2.45 19.64 -16.69
C ASP A 99 -1.73 20.87 -16.15
N ILE A 100 -0.92 20.72 -15.08
CA ILE A 100 -0.09 21.80 -14.54
C ILE A 100 0.86 22.32 -15.62
N ARG A 101 1.54 21.42 -16.34
CA ARG A 101 2.47 21.80 -17.42
C ARG A 101 1.74 22.54 -18.54
N HIS A 102 0.59 22.03 -18.99
CA HIS A 102 -0.19 22.68 -20.05
C HIS A 102 -0.73 24.05 -19.60
N LEU A 103 -1.16 24.17 -18.35
CA LEU A 103 -1.65 25.43 -17.79
C LEU A 103 -0.54 26.49 -17.77
N CYS A 104 0.66 26.15 -17.31
CA CYS A 104 1.82 27.06 -17.34
C CYS A 104 2.12 27.58 -18.76
N LEU A 105 2.08 26.69 -19.77
CA LEU A 105 2.33 27.09 -21.17
C LEU A 105 1.23 28.02 -21.71
N LEU A 106 -0.03 27.75 -21.37
CA LEU A 106 -1.16 28.58 -21.78
C LEU A 106 -1.14 29.96 -21.11
N GLU A 107 -0.80 30.02 -19.82
CA GLU A 107 -0.61 31.28 -19.10
C GLU A 107 0.53 32.11 -19.69
N ALA A 108 1.67 31.50 -19.99
CA ALA A 108 2.80 32.18 -20.62
C ALA A 108 2.43 32.76 -21.99
N ALA A 109 1.68 32.00 -22.80
CA ALA A 109 1.17 32.48 -24.08
C ALA A 109 0.18 33.64 -23.92
N ALA A 110 -0.71 33.58 -22.92
CA ALA A 110 -1.68 34.63 -22.61
C ALA A 110 -1.02 35.94 -22.16
N GLY A 111 0.13 35.84 -21.47
CA GLY A 111 0.94 36.99 -21.09
C GLY A 111 1.62 37.69 -22.27
N THR A 112 1.88 36.98 -23.37
CA THR A 112 2.51 37.54 -24.58
C THR A 112 1.47 38.16 -25.53
N SER A 113 0.27 37.59 -25.60
CA SER A 113 -0.82 38.15 -26.40
C SER A 113 -2.18 37.91 -25.71
N PRO A 114 -2.85 38.97 -25.21
CA PRO A 114 -4.12 38.82 -24.51
C PRO A 114 -5.26 38.58 -25.53
N VAL A 115 -5.49 37.32 -25.85
CA VAL A 115 -6.60 36.87 -26.70
C VAL A 115 -7.77 36.38 -25.82
N PRO A 116 -9.00 36.93 -25.96
CA PRO A 116 -10.15 36.52 -25.13
C PRO A 116 -10.47 35.02 -25.18
N ALA A 117 -10.28 34.39 -26.35
CA ALA A 117 -10.46 32.94 -26.53
C ALA A 117 -9.47 32.12 -25.68
N LEU A 118 -8.22 32.59 -25.53
CA LEU A 118 -7.21 31.91 -24.72
C LEU A 118 -7.56 31.98 -23.23
N ALA A 119 -8.07 33.11 -22.75
CA ALA A 119 -8.57 33.22 -21.38
C ALA A 119 -9.71 32.24 -21.08
N ALA A 120 -10.59 31.97 -22.05
CA ALA A 120 -11.63 30.96 -21.90
C ALA A 120 -11.06 29.53 -21.82
N VAL A 121 -10.03 29.22 -22.63
CA VAL A 121 -9.35 27.92 -22.60
C VAL A 121 -8.62 27.69 -21.27
N VAL A 122 -7.92 28.70 -20.75
CA VAL A 122 -7.26 28.66 -19.43
C VAL A 122 -8.28 28.32 -18.34
N ARG A 123 -9.39 29.07 -18.24
CA ARG A 123 -10.45 28.79 -17.25
C ARG A 123 -11.01 27.37 -17.35
N ARG A 124 -11.23 26.88 -18.58
CA ARG A 124 -11.71 25.51 -18.79
C ARG A 124 -10.70 24.47 -18.30
N ARG A 125 -9.40 24.69 -18.53
CA ARG A 125 -8.33 23.80 -18.07
C ARG A 125 -8.15 23.84 -16.55
N GLU A 126 -8.29 25.00 -15.93
CA GLU A 126 -8.28 25.13 -14.48
C GLU A 126 -9.40 24.31 -13.83
N ALA A 127 -10.61 24.35 -14.41
CA ALA A 127 -11.76 23.56 -13.95
C ALA A 127 -11.53 22.04 -14.08
N LEU A 128 -11.01 21.58 -15.22
CA LEU A 128 -10.65 20.16 -15.41
C LEU A 128 -9.54 19.72 -14.46
N GLY A 129 -8.50 20.54 -14.29
CA GLY A 129 -7.42 20.26 -13.33
C GLY A 129 -7.92 20.20 -11.89
N ALA A 130 -8.94 20.99 -11.53
CA ALA A 130 -9.58 20.91 -10.22
C ALA A 130 -10.29 19.57 -10.00
N GLU A 131 -11.00 19.07 -11.02
CA GLU A 131 -11.64 17.76 -10.99
C GLU A 131 -10.62 16.62 -10.81
N HIS A 132 -9.51 16.65 -11.55
CA HIS A 132 -8.44 15.65 -11.42
C HIS A 132 -7.78 15.68 -10.03
N ARG A 133 -7.58 16.86 -9.44
CA ARG A 133 -7.09 17.00 -8.06
C ARG A 133 -8.07 16.43 -7.04
N GLU A 134 -9.37 16.63 -7.23
CA GLU A 134 -10.40 16.07 -6.35
C GLU A 134 -10.45 14.53 -6.43
N ARG A 135 -10.36 13.98 -7.65
CA ARG A 135 -10.26 12.52 -7.87
C ARG A 135 -9.03 11.94 -7.18
N LEU A 136 -7.88 12.59 -7.31
CA LEU A 136 -6.65 12.18 -6.63
C LEU A 136 -6.79 12.19 -5.11
N ALA A 137 -7.41 13.24 -4.54
CA ALA A 137 -7.69 13.31 -3.11
C ALA A 137 -8.65 12.18 -2.65
N GLY A 138 -9.63 11.83 -3.49
CA GLY A 138 -10.50 10.68 -3.28
C GLY A 138 -9.75 9.35 -3.25
N LEU A 139 -8.86 9.12 -4.22
CA LEU A 139 -8.02 7.92 -4.29
C LEU A 139 -7.07 7.82 -3.09
N ARG A 140 -6.47 8.94 -2.66
CA ARG A 140 -5.62 8.99 -1.47
C ARG A 140 -6.35 8.53 -0.21
N ARG A 141 -7.60 8.99 -0.01
CA ARG A 141 -8.44 8.54 1.12
C ARG A 141 -8.81 7.07 1.03
N GLN A 142 -9.10 6.55 -0.17
CA GLN A 142 -9.37 5.12 -0.37
C GLN A 142 -8.14 4.27 -0.05
N LEU A 143 -6.96 4.70 -0.52
CA LEU A 143 -5.70 4.03 -0.26
C LEU A 143 -5.37 4.01 1.24
N GLN A 144 -5.62 5.11 1.95
CA GLN A 144 -5.42 5.17 3.40
C GLN A 144 -6.33 4.17 4.14
N ARG A 145 -7.61 4.11 3.82
CA ARG A 145 -8.55 3.15 4.44
C ARG A 145 -8.13 1.70 4.18
N ALA A 146 -7.77 1.38 2.94
CA ALA A 146 -7.30 0.04 2.59
C ALA A 146 -5.99 -0.31 3.33
N LEU A 147 -5.13 0.67 3.60
CA LEU A 147 -3.92 0.47 4.39
C LEU A 147 -4.26 0.20 5.86
N GLU A 148 -5.23 0.93 6.43
CA GLU A 148 -5.75 0.70 7.79
C GLU A 148 -6.37 -0.70 7.92
N ASP A 149 -7.14 -1.16 6.93
CA ASP A 149 -7.68 -2.52 6.89
C ASP A 149 -6.56 -3.58 6.85
N ALA A 150 -5.52 -3.35 6.05
CA ALA A 150 -4.35 -4.22 5.99
C ALA A 150 -3.60 -4.31 7.34
N PHE A 151 -3.55 -3.21 8.10
CA PHE A 151 -2.98 -3.22 9.45
C PHE A 151 -3.77 -4.11 10.40
N GLN A 152 -5.09 -3.98 10.42
CA GLN A 152 -5.93 -4.81 11.27
C GLN A 152 -5.74 -6.29 10.97
N LEU A 153 -5.61 -6.64 9.68
CA LEU A 153 -5.30 -8.00 9.26
C LEU A 153 -3.94 -8.48 9.81
N VAL A 154 -2.90 -7.65 9.76
CA VAL A 154 -1.55 -7.99 10.26
C VAL A 154 -1.52 -8.12 11.78
N GLU A 155 -2.31 -7.32 12.51
CA GLU A 155 -2.46 -7.48 13.97
C GLU A 155 -3.05 -8.85 14.32
N LEU A 156 -4.06 -9.32 13.57
CA LEU A 156 -4.58 -10.69 13.70
C LEU A 156 -3.51 -11.73 13.40
N GLY A 157 -2.70 -11.52 12.36
CA GLY A 157 -1.52 -12.34 12.06
C GLY A 157 -0.53 -12.41 13.22
N GLY A 158 -0.33 -11.32 13.95
CA GLY A 158 0.53 -11.26 15.13
C GLY A 158 -0.01 -12.09 16.30
N VAL A 159 -1.33 -12.12 16.49
CA VAL A 159 -1.97 -13.02 17.45
C VAL A 159 -1.77 -14.47 17.05
N LEU A 160 -1.97 -14.81 15.77
CA LEU A 160 -1.74 -16.17 15.26
C LEU A 160 -0.30 -16.63 15.48
N ALA A 161 0.69 -15.77 15.22
CA ALA A 161 2.10 -16.09 15.42
C ALA A 161 2.43 -16.37 16.90
N LYS A 162 1.88 -15.58 17.82
CA LYS A 162 2.03 -15.82 19.27
C LYS A 162 1.37 -17.13 19.71
N SER A 163 0.16 -17.40 19.23
CA SER A 163 -0.53 -18.67 19.50
C SER A 163 0.23 -19.87 18.94
N ALA A 164 0.83 -19.74 17.76
CA ALA A 164 1.66 -20.79 17.15
C ALA A 164 2.90 -21.11 17.99
N LYS A 165 3.53 -20.10 18.62
CA LYS A 165 4.66 -20.31 19.54
C LYS A 165 4.27 -21.09 20.80
N ILE A 166 3.10 -20.78 21.37
CA ILE A 166 2.57 -21.49 22.53
C ILE A 166 2.36 -22.96 22.17
N GLU A 167 1.65 -23.22 21.07
CA GLU A 167 1.33 -24.57 20.63
C GLU A 167 2.57 -25.38 20.23
N ALA A 168 3.58 -24.73 19.64
CA ALA A 168 4.86 -25.34 19.37
C ALA A 168 5.56 -25.86 20.64
N ALA A 169 5.45 -25.14 21.76
CA ALA A 169 6.04 -25.57 23.03
C ALA A 169 5.39 -26.84 23.60
N TYR A 170 4.10 -27.07 23.30
CA TYR A 170 3.37 -28.28 23.66
C TYR A 170 3.58 -29.45 22.69
N GLY A 171 4.34 -29.25 21.61
CA GLY A 171 4.60 -30.21 20.53
C GLY A 171 5.37 -31.49 20.89
N GLN A 172 5.66 -31.72 22.17
CA GLN A 172 6.43 -32.86 22.69
C GLN A 172 7.72 -33.13 21.90
N GLY A 173 7.90 -34.32 21.32
CA GLY A 173 9.07 -34.69 20.52
C GLY A 173 9.28 -33.86 19.25
N PHE A 174 8.27 -33.07 18.85
CA PHE A 174 8.34 -32.14 17.71
C PHE A 174 8.43 -30.67 18.16
N ALA A 175 8.59 -30.38 19.45
CA ALA A 175 8.59 -29.02 19.96
C ALA A 175 9.69 -28.14 19.32
N LEU A 176 10.92 -28.66 19.15
CA LEU A 176 12.02 -27.89 18.54
C LEU A 176 11.73 -27.50 17.08
N PRO A 177 11.39 -28.45 16.17
CA PRO A 177 11.02 -28.11 14.81
C PRO A 177 9.83 -27.15 14.71
N LEU A 178 8.79 -27.33 15.54
CA LEU A 178 7.61 -26.45 15.51
C LEU A 178 7.94 -25.06 16.06
N ALA A 179 8.81 -24.97 17.07
CA ALA A 179 9.26 -23.71 17.64
C ALA A 179 10.05 -22.89 16.61
N GLN A 180 10.93 -23.53 15.84
CA GLN A 180 11.65 -22.88 14.76
C GLN A 180 10.68 -22.27 13.73
N VAL A 181 9.73 -23.06 13.23
CA VAL A 181 8.75 -22.60 12.22
C VAL A 181 7.90 -21.46 12.79
N SER A 182 7.42 -21.57 14.04
CA SER A 182 6.66 -20.49 14.70
C SER A 182 7.46 -19.22 14.93
N GLY A 183 8.76 -19.34 15.22
CA GLY A 183 9.67 -18.21 15.37
C GLY A 183 9.91 -17.48 14.04
N GLU A 184 10.12 -18.24 12.96
CA GLU A 184 10.21 -17.68 11.62
C GLU A 184 8.91 -16.95 11.24
N PHE A 185 7.73 -17.53 11.49
CA PHE A 185 6.46 -16.86 11.23
C PHE A 185 6.31 -15.53 11.96
N ASP A 186 6.63 -15.48 13.26
CA ASP A 186 6.55 -14.27 14.06
C ASP A 186 7.47 -13.16 13.51
N GLY A 187 8.71 -13.52 13.15
CA GLY A 187 9.63 -12.59 12.51
C GLY A 187 9.12 -12.05 11.17
N VAL A 188 8.46 -12.91 10.39
CA VAL A 188 7.88 -12.52 9.10
C VAL A 188 6.67 -11.59 9.26
N VAL A 189 5.79 -11.85 10.21
CA VAL A 189 4.64 -10.96 10.51
C VAL A 189 5.14 -9.60 10.99
N GLU A 190 6.18 -9.59 11.82
CA GLU A 190 6.83 -8.38 12.30
C GLU A 190 7.48 -7.55 11.17
N GLU A 191 8.10 -8.23 10.20
CA GLU A 191 8.62 -7.60 8.98
C GLU A 191 7.51 -6.89 8.20
N ILE A 192 6.38 -7.57 7.98
CA ILE A 192 5.21 -6.97 7.29
C ILE A 192 4.69 -5.75 8.06
N ARG A 193 4.54 -5.89 9.38
CA ARG A 193 4.08 -4.80 10.25
C ARG A 193 4.97 -3.57 10.11
N SER A 194 6.29 -3.76 10.12
CA SER A 194 7.26 -2.68 9.93
C SER A 194 7.12 -2.02 8.55
N SER A 195 7.00 -2.80 7.47
CA SER A 195 6.78 -2.28 6.12
C SER A 195 5.49 -1.46 6.02
N LEU A 196 4.37 -1.95 6.56
CA LEU A 196 3.12 -1.19 6.56
C LEU A 196 3.24 0.09 7.41
N GLN A 197 3.99 0.08 8.52
CA GLN A 197 4.25 1.28 9.34
C GLN A 197 5.07 2.32 8.60
N ALA A 198 6.04 1.90 7.79
CA ALA A 198 6.78 2.80 6.92
C ALA A 198 5.85 3.46 5.88
N LEU A 199 4.88 2.72 5.35
CA LEU A 199 3.89 3.25 4.41
C LEU A 199 2.98 4.29 5.04
N GLN A 200 2.44 4.02 6.24
CA GLN A 200 1.50 4.92 6.93
C GLN A 200 2.13 6.28 7.25
N ARG A 201 3.44 6.31 7.48
CA ARG A 201 4.19 7.54 7.78
C ARG A 201 4.53 8.36 6.53
N SER A 202 4.20 7.87 5.33
CA SER A 202 4.44 8.59 4.08
C SER A 202 3.68 9.91 4.06
N ASP A 203 4.37 10.99 3.71
CA ASP A 203 3.78 12.31 3.50
C ASP A 203 2.76 12.32 2.35
N PHE A 204 2.68 11.26 1.55
CA PHE A 204 1.61 11.12 0.55
C PHE A 204 0.22 11.08 1.19
N PHE A 205 0.09 10.60 2.43
CA PHE A 205 -1.19 10.51 3.13
C PHE A 205 -1.49 11.74 4.00
N ARG A 206 -0.54 12.67 4.15
CA ARG A 206 -0.73 13.95 4.83
C ARG A 206 -1.32 15.00 3.88
#